data_AF-W9HF54-F1
#
_entry.id   AF-W9HF54-F1
#
_cell.length_a   1.000
_cell.length_b   1.000
_cell.length_c   1.000
_cell.angle_alpha   90.00
_cell.angle_beta   90.00
_cell.angle_gamma   90.00
#
_symmetry.space_group_name_H-M   'P 1'
#
loop_
_entity.id
_entity.type
_entity.pdbx_description
1 polymer ?
#
loop_
_entity_poly.entity_id
_entity_poly.type
_entity_poly.pdbx_seq_one_letter_code
_entity_poly.pdbx_strand_id
1 'polypeptide(L)'
;MRCLIALTFWAASTAHVVAAPDDAAAATEPYVNSIDIRALPDSPSGNYAPQVIDCPSKRPTIRLSDELSDQENAWVQRRRNNTIDPLKTLLSRAKVSGFDAESYIDRIKSNSSALPNIAIADSSADTHSWPNGTALRATYNRVGSSIGNGTLFPFIPSAETFINERLNQRPTLFGCNADNFTLSKDQSPPPLIFYFPNAPYTTHSNVSTFEMSYSIQQRDDIIENSLNGATQGNSTIDKEWPVCVACAIMSRSWWKANDKVPDACNTCFDRYCWNGKSNDTSVGDYEPNFIIKGSSDQEAEDNAASTRLGPSFYEISALAVAMFSILLW
;
A
#
# COMPACT_ATOMS: atom_id res chain seq x y z
N MET A 1 67.21 -40.12 -16.55
CA MET A 1 67.46 -38.89 -15.78
C MET A 1 66.14 -38.14 -15.67
N ARG A 2 65.68 -37.95 -14.42
CA ARG A 2 64.73 -36.94 -13.94
C ARG A 2 63.29 -36.97 -14.46
N CYS A 3 62.51 -37.74 -13.72
CA CYS A 3 61.11 -37.52 -13.39
C CYS A 3 60.92 -36.09 -12.83
N LEU A 4 59.91 -35.34 -13.30
CA LEU A 4 59.36 -34.21 -12.56
C LEU A 4 57.87 -34.46 -12.33
N ILE A 5 57.58 -34.66 -11.05
CA ILE A 5 56.26 -34.79 -10.45
C ILE A 5 55.70 -33.38 -10.34
N ALA A 6 54.65 -33.07 -11.13
CA ALA A 6 53.85 -31.88 -10.89
C ALA A 6 52.83 -32.23 -9.79
N LEU A 7 53.12 -31.81 -8.57
CA LEU A 7 52.18 -31.80 -7.45
C LEU A 7 51.06 -30.80 -7.76
N THR A 8 49.93 -31.31 -8.25
CA THR A 8 48.67 -30.56 -8.23
C THR A 8 48.19 -30.48 -6.79
N PHE A 9 48.41 -29.34 -6.14
CA PHE A 9 47.71 -28.99 -4.90
C PHE A 9 46.24 -28.75 -5.25
N TRP A 10 45.41 -29.78 -5.04
CA TRP A 10 43.98 -29.59 -4.82
C TRP A 10 43.80 -29.05 -3.41
N ALA A 11 43.45 -27.76 -3.28
CA ALA A 11 42.89 -27.26 -2.04
C ALA A 11 41.44 -27.79 -1.95
N ALA A 12 41.28 -28.96 -1.33
CA ALA A 12 39.98 -29.38 -0.84
C ALA A 12 39.65 -28.48 0.38
N SER A 13 38.83 -27.47 0.18
CA SER A 13 38.17 -26.78 1.30
C SER A 13 37.16 -27.75 1.91
N THR A 14 37.60 -28.60 2.83
CA THR A 14 36.69 -29.31 3.73
C THR A 14 36.15 -28.29 4.72
N ALA A 15 34.91 -27.84 4.51
CA ALA A 15 34.16 -27.21 5.58
C ALA A 15 33.91 -28.28 6.65
N HIS A 16 34.72 -28.26 7.71
CA HIS A 16 34.40 -28.99 8.93
C HIS A 16 33.25 -28.26 9.61
N VAL A 17 32.07 -28.87 9.61
CA VAL A 17 31.01 -28.52 10.55
C VAL A 17 31.54 -28.91 11.93
N VAL A 18 31.93 -27.93 12.74
CA VAL A 18 32.14 -28.14 14.17
C VAL A 18 30.75 -28.30 14.76
N ALA A 19 30.35 -29.55 15.01
CA ALA A 19 29.21 -29.86 15.87
C ALA A 19 29.55 -29.33 17.27
N ALA A 20 28.68 -28.47 17.80
CA ALA A 20 28.74 -28.09 19.20
C ALA A 20 28.52 -29.35 20.07
N PRO A 21 29.24 -29.49 21.19
CA PRO A 21 29.04 -30.62 22.08
C PRO A 21 27.63 -30.57 22.68
N ASP A 22 26.88 -31.65 22.47
CA ASP A 22 25.75 -32.00 23.31
C ASP A 22 26.24 -32.15 24.76
N ASP A 23 25.42 -31.75 25.71
CA ASP A 23 25.63 -31.76 27.17
C ASP A 23 26.20 -30.49 27.81
N ALA A 24 25.40 -29.42 27.78
CA ALA A 24 25.32 -28.47 28.90
C ALA A 24 23.89 -28.46 29.44
N ALA A 25 23.72 -29.04 30.63
CA ALA A 25 22.46 -29.21 31.33
C ALA A 25 21.69 -27.89 31.49
N ALA A 26 20.61 -27.75 30.72
CA ALA A 26 19.58 -26.76 30.99
C ALA A 26 18.76 -27.21 32.21
N ALA A 27 18.55 -26.26 33.13
CA ALA A 27 17.76 -26.47 34.33
C ALA A 27 16.38 -27.08 34.01
N THR A 28 15.99 -28.07 34.80
CA THR A 28 14.68 -28.71 34.77
C THR A 28 13.60 -27.73 35.23
N GLU A 29 13.05 -26.94 34.31
CA GLU A 29 11.74 -26.33 34.45
C GLU A 29 10.67 -27.37 34.09
N PRO A 30 9.54 -27.46 34.82
CA PRO A 30 8.55 -28.49 34.59
C PRO A 30 7.93 -28.31 33.21
N TYR A 31 8.01 -29.39 32.42
CA TYR A 31 7.41 -29.55 31.11
C TYR A 31 5.90 -29.31 31.21
N VAL A 32 5.43 -28.11 30.86
CA VAL A 32 4.01 -27.85 30.64
C VAL A 32 3.66 -28.48 29.29
N ASN A 33 3.31 -29.76 29.33
CA ASN A 33 2.65 -30.45 28.23
C ASN A 33 1.25 -29.85 28.01
N SER A 34 1.18 -28.78 27.23
CA SER A 34 0.02 -28.48 26.38
C SER A 34 0.41 -27.42 25.36
N ILE A 35 0.90 -27.87 24.21
CA ILE A 35 0.62 -27.10 22.99
C ILE A 35 -0.88 -27.24 22.81
N ASP A 36 -1.65 -26.25 23.27
CA ASP A 36 -3.08 -26.19 23.02
C ASP A 36 -3.28 -26.31 21.50
N ILE A 37 -4.06 -27.33 21.13
CA ILE A 37 -4.39 -27.68 19.76
C ILE A 37 -5.02 -26.43 19.15
N ARG A 38 -4.26 -25.74 18.29
CA ARG A 38 -4.72 -24.50 17.65
C ARG A 38 -5.66 -24.74 16.48
N ALA A 39 -6.23 -25.94 16.33
CA ALA A 39 -7.38 -26.13 15.46
C ALA A 39 -8.63 -25.66 16.22
N LEU A 40 -9.60 -25.04 15.54
CA LEU A 40 -10.93 -24.87 16.13
C LEU A 40 -11.41 -26.25 16.65
N PRO A 41 -12.11 -26.33 17.79
CA PRO A 41 -12.49 -27.60 18.42
C PRO A 41 -13.41 -28.48 17.56
N ASP A 42 -13.83 -28.00 16.40
CA ASP A 42 -14.64 -28.65 15.39
C ASP A 42 -13.84 -29.24 14.21
N SER A 43 -12.50 -29.16 14.23
CA SER A 43 -11.69 -29.84 13.21
C SER A 43 -11.85 -31.37 13.33
N PRO A 44 -12.33 -32.07 12.29
CA PRO A 44 -12.58 -33.51 12.35
C PRO A 44 -11.34 -34.33 12.75
N SER A 45 -10.16 -33.88 12.32
CA SER A 45 -8.88 -34.56 12.56
C SER A 45 -8.29 -34.30 13.96
N GLY A 46 -8.89 -33.41 14.75
CA GLY A 46 -8.33 -32.93 16.01
C GLY A 46 -7.00 -32.17 15.86
N ASN A 47 -6.63 -31.83 14.62
CA ASN A 47 -5.45 -31.04 14.27
C ASN A 47 -5.72 -30.28 12.94
N TYR A 48 -4.69 -29.77 12.27
CA TYR A 48 -4.82 -29.06 10.99
C TYR A 48 -4.80 -29.98 9.75
N ALA A 49 -4.65 -31.30 9.91
CA ALA A 49 -4.65 -32.23 8.79
C ALA A 49 -6.05 -32.37 8.19
N PRO A 50 -6.21 -32.31 6.86
CA PRO A 50 -7.50 -32.57 6.21
C PRO A 50 -7.97 -34.00 6.51
N GLN A 51 -9.26 -34.17 6.79
CA GLN A 51 -9.90 -35.48 6.92
C GLN A 51 -11.10 -35.59 5.99
N VAL A 52 -11.27 -36.76 5.39
CA VAL A 52 -12.47 -37.07 4.62
C VAL A 52 -13.62 -37.27 5.60
N ILE A 53 -14.63 -36.40 5.51
CA ILE A 53 -15.88 -36.50 6.24
C ILE A 53 -17.05 -36.60 5.25
N ASP A 54 -18.16 -37.19 5.70
CA ASP A 54 -19.40 -37.15 4.94
C ASP A 54 -19.94 -35.72 4.89
N CYS A 55 -20.46 -35.32 3.73
CA CYS A 55 -21.14 -34.03 3.59
C CYS A 55 -22.31 -33.95 4.58
N PRO A 56 -22.48 -32.83 5.32
CA PRO A 56 -23.62 -32.66 6.21
C PRO A 56 -24.95 -32.91 5.50
N SER A 57 -25.90 -33.57 6.18
CA SER A 57 -27.22 -33.91 5.63
C SER A 57 -27.97 -32.66 5.14
N LYS A 58 -27.78 -31.53 5.82
CA LYS A 58 -28.15 -30.20 5.35
C LYS A 58 -26.92 -29.53 4.74
N ARG A 59 -26.82 -29.56 3.41
CA ARG A 59 -25.72 -28.87 2.70
C ARG A 59 -25.89 -27.35 2.82
N PRO A 60 -24.81 -26.59 3.11
CA PRO A 60 -24.85 -25.14 3.01
C PRO A 60 -25.11 -24.75 1.56
N THR A 61 -25.96 -23.75 1.35
CA THR A 61 -26.17 -23.16 0.02
C THR A 61 -25.23 -21.98 -0.14
N ILE A 62 -24.55 -21.92 -1.29
CA ILE A 62 -23.83 -20.73 -1.71
C ILE A 62 -24.86 -19.81 -2.36
N ARG A 63 -25.02 -18.59 -1.83
CA ARG A 63 -25.88 -17.59 -2.46
C ARG A 63 -25.29 -17.20 -3.82
N LEU A 64 -26.15 -16.90 -4.79
CA LEU A 64 -25.72 -16.17 -5.98
C LEU A 64 -25.30 -14.76 -5.55
N SER A 65 -24.20 -14.26 -6.10
CA SER A 65 -23.60 -12.96 -5.73
C SER A 65 -24.03 -11.84 -6.67
N ASP A 66 -25.27 -11.89 -7.13
CA ASP A 66 -25.82 -10.98 -8.13
C ASP A 66 -26.29 -9.65 -7.48
N GLU A 67 -26.46 -9.66 -6.15
CA GLU A 67 -26.82 -8.50 -5.34
C GLU A 67 -26.15 -8.54 -3.95
N LEU A 68 -26.26 -7.43 -3.20
CA LEU A 68 -25.85 -7.37 -1.81
C LEU A 68 -26.67 -8.36 -0.97
N SER A 69 -26.06 -8.92 0.08
CA SER A 69 -26.80 -9.77 1.01
C SER A 69 -27.87 -8.98 1.77
N ASP A 70 -28.91 -9.63 2.29
CA ASP A 70 -29.93 -8.98 3.12
C ASP A 70 -29.32 -8.23 4.31
N GLN A 71 -28.29 -8.81 4.93
CA GLN A 71 -27.58 -8.22 6.06
C GLN A 71 -26.81 -6.97 5.64
N GLU A 72 -26.15 -7.01 4.48
CA GLU A 72 -25.41 -5.87 3.95
C GLU A 72 -26.35 -4.75 3.47
N ASN A 73 -27.43 -5.09 2.77
CA ASN A 73 -28.48 -4.15 2.39
C ASN A 73 -29.04 -3.41 3.61
N ALA A 74 -29.40 -4.14 4.67
CA ALA A 74 -29.88 -3.54 5.91
C ALA A 74 -28.80 -2.68 6.60
N TRP A 75 -27.53 -3.09 6.56
CA TRP A 75 -26.42 -2.35 7.13
C TRP A 75 -26.16 -1.03 6.38
N VAL A 76 -26.13 -1.05 5.04
CA VAL A 76 -25.86 0.14 4.22
C VAL A 76 -26.90 1.22 4.51
N GLN A 77 -28.19 0.88 4.53
CA GLN A 77 -29.26 1.84 4.82
C GLN A 77 -29.09 2.50 6.19
N ARG A 78 -28.76 1.71 7.23
CA ARG A 78 -28.51 2.23 8.58
C ARG A 78 -27.24 3.08 8.64
N ARG A 79 -26.15 2.61 8.01
CA ARG A 79 -24.85 3.26 8.05
C ARG A 79 -24.92 4.66 7.43
N ARG A 80 -25.63 4.83 6.31
CA ARG A 80 -25.78 6.13 5.64
C ARG A 80 -26.36 7.18 6.57
N ASN A 81 -27.44 6.88 7.29
CA ASN A 81 -28.01 7.82 8.26
C ASN A 81 -27.02 8.17 9.37
N ASN A 82 -26.28 7.18 9.88
CA ASN A 82 -25.27 7.39 10.92
C ASN A 82 -23.99 8.10 10.43
N THR A 83 -23.84 8.35 9.12
CA THR A 83 -22.68 9.09 8.58
C THR A 83 -22.93 10.59 8.41
N ILE A 84 -24.19 11.05 8.45
CA ILE A 84 -24.55 12.44 8.14
C ILE A 84 -23.91 13.42 9.13
N ASP A 85 -24.12 13.22 10.44
CA ASP A 85 -23.58 14.16 11.45
C ASP A 85 -22.05 14.13 11.54
N PRO A 86 -21.36 12.96 11.52
CA PRO A 86 -19.90 12.92 11.44
C PRO A 86 -19.36 13.60 10.18
N LEU A 87 -20.02 13.42 9.03
CA LEU A 87 -19.61 14.03 7.77
C LEU A 87 -19.77 15.56 7.82
N LYS A 88 -20.92 16.04 8.32
CA LYS A 88 -21.15 17.47 8.57
C LYS A 88 -20.04 18.05 9.44
N THR A 89 -19.75 17.41 10.57
CA THR A 89 -18.71 17.83 11.51
C THR A 89 -17.33 17.86 10.85
N LEU A 90 -16.97 16.82 10.09
CA LEU A 90 -15.69 16.73 9.39
C LEU A 90 -15.53 17.87 8.36
N LEU A 91 -16.54 18.10 7.54
CA LEU A 91 -16.51 19.11 6.48
C LEU A 91 -16.51 20.54 7.04
N SER A 92 -17.27 20.81 8.11
CA SER A 92 -17.23 22.11 8.80
C SER A 92 -15.84 22.42 9.37
N ARG A 93 -15.15 21.39 9.90
CA ARG A 93 -13.79 21.55 10.43
C ARG A 93 -12.74 21.83 9.35
N ALA A 94 -12.98 21.38 8.11
CA ALA A 94 -12.07 21.62 6.99
C ALA A 94 -12.04 23.08 6.54
N LYS A 95 -13.08 23.88 6.86
CA LYS A 95 -13.16 25.32 6.55
C LYS A 95 -12.89 25.65 5.08
N VAL A 96 -13.55 24.94 4.17
CA VAL A 96 -13.47 25.21 2.72
C VAL A 96 -14.00 26.62 2.44
N SER A 97 -13.14 27.49 1.90
CA SER A 97 -13.51 28.89 1.62
C SER A 97 -14.67 28.97 0.62
N GLY A 98 -15.66 29.81 0.92
CA GLY A 98 -16.85 30.00 0.07
C GLY A 98 -17.84 28.84 0.07
N PHE A 99 -17.71 27.87 0.99
CA PHE A 99 -18.60 26.72 1.09
C PHE A 99 -19.17 26.55 2.50
N ASP A 100 -20.49 26.61 2.62
CA ASP A 100 -21.20 26.29 3.86
C ASP A 100 -21.54 24.79 3.89
N ALA A 101 -20.66 24.02 4.52
CA ALA A 101 -20.82 22.58 4.66
C ALA A 101 -22.07 22.19 5.44
N GLU A 102 -22.48 22.98 6.45
CA GLU A 102 -23.61 22.64 7.29
C GLU A 102 -24.92 22.75 6.52
N SER A 103 -25.14 23.92 5.92
CA SER A 103 -26.32 24.17 5.11
C SER A 103 -26.41 23.22 3.92
N TYR A 104 -25.25 22.90 3.30
CA TYR A 104 -25.22 21.96 2.18
C TYR A 104 -25.64 20.55 2.61
N ILE A 105 -25.04 20.00 3.67
CA ILE A 105 -25.35 18.64 4.14
C ILE A 105 -26.80 18.57 4.62
N ASP A 106 -27.31 19.59 5.31
CA ASP A 106 -28.71 19.63 5.75
C ASP A 106 -29.70 19.63 4.58
N ARG A 107 -29.34 20.23 3.44
CA ARG A 107 -30.14 20.21 2.22
C ARG A 107 -30.16 18.83 1.56
N ILE A 108 -29.03 18.11 1.57
CA ILE A 108 -28.89 16.83 0.84
C ILE A 108 -29.04 15.57 1.72
N LYS A 109 -29.23 15.70 3.04
CA LYS A 109 -29.26 14.57 3.98
C LYS A 109 -30.31 13.50 3.70
N SER A 110 -31.41 13.86 3.00
CA SER A 110 -32.44 12.91 2.57
C SER A 110 -32.09 12.18 1.26
N ASN A 111 -31.05 12.61 0.55
CA ASN A 111 -30.58 12.01 -0.70
C ASN A 111 -29.25 11.27 -0.48
N SER A 112 -29.35 10.01 -0.02
CA SER A 112 -28.20 9.15 0.28
C SER A 112 -27.27 8.88 -0.91
N SER A 113 -27.78 9.02 -2.14
CA SER A 113 -27.01 8.84 -3.38
C SER A 113 -26.08 10.01 -3.70
N ALA A 114 -26.20 11.14 -2.99
CA ALA A 114 -25.37 12.33 -3.20
C ALA A 114 -23.99 12.26 -2.50
N LEU A 115 -23.70 11.20 -1.75
CA LEU A 115 -22.49 11.06 -0.91
C LEU A 115 -21.49 9.95 -1.32
N PRO A 116 -21.16 9.71 -2.61
CA PRO A 116 -20.22 8.64 -2.94
C PRO A 116 -18.78 9.13 -2.90
N ASN A 117 -17.97 8.55 -2.01
CA ASN A 117 -16.51 8.65 -2.05
C ASN A 117 -15.90 7.27 -1.83
N ILE A 118 -14.98 6.90 -2.71
CA ILE A 118 -14.17 5.70 -2.55
C ILE A 118 -12.75 6.18 -2.25
N ALA A 119 -12.27 5.86 -1.06
CA ALA A 119 -10.86 5.94 -0.73
C ALA A 119 -10.25 4.54 -0.79
N ILE A 120 -9.11 4.41 -1.44
CA ILE A 120 -8.39 3.15 -1.61
C ILE A 120 -7.04 3.33 -0.92
N ALA A 121 -6.76 2.50 0.08
CA ALA A 121 -5.42 2.35 0.63
C ALA A 121 -4.75 1.15 -0.07
N ASP A 122 -3.54 1.36 -0.58
CA ASP A 122 -2.79 0.33 -1.31
C ASP A 122 -1.45 0.08 -0.64
N SER A 123 -1.32 -1.08 -0.02
CA SER A 123 -0.07 -1.57 0.60
C SER A 123 0.38 -2.88 -0.05
N SER A 124 0.09 -3.05 -1.35
CA SER A 124 0.52 -4.21 -2.12
C SER A 124 2.04 -4.30 -2.22
N ALA A 125 2.54 -5.54 -2.26
CA ALA A 125 3.95 -5.84 -2.45
C ALA A 125 4.24 -6.06 -3.94
N ASP A 126 4.29 -4.97 -4.71
CA ASP A 126 4.55 -5.03 -6.15
C ASP A 126 6.06 -4.85 -6.45
N THR A 127 6.51 -3.63 -6.71
CA THR A 127 7.89 -3.34 -7.10
C THR A 127 8.74 -3.09 -5.86
N HIS A 128 9.66 -4.00 -5.53
CA HIS A 128 10.45 -3.97 -4.29
C HIS A 128 9.57 -3.86 -3.02
N SER A 129 8.45 -4.58 -3.01
CA SER A 129 7.42 -4.55 -1.95
C SER A 129 6.71 -3.19 -1.77
N TRP A 130 6.90 -2.25 -2.70
CA TRP A 130 6.12 -1.01 -2.77
C TRP A 130 4.96 -1.14 -3.77
N PRO A 131 3.81 -0.50 -3.51
CA PRO A 131 2.68 -0.52 -4.42
C PRO A 131 3.00 0.27 -5.70
N ASN A 132 2.55 -0.23 -6.85
CA ASN A 132 2.69 0.47 -8.14
C ASN A 132 1.33 0.67 -8.84
N GLY A 133 0.23 0.49 -8.12
CA GLY A 133 -1.13 0.66 -8.65
C GLY A 133 -1.63 -0.51 -9.50
N THR A 134 -0.89 -1.63 -9.56
CA THR A 134 -1.30 -2.83 -10.33
C THR A 134 -2.68 -3.34 -9.89
N ALA A 135 -2.97 -3.39 -8.60
CA ALA A 135 -4.28 -3.81 -8.09
C ALA A 135 -5.42 -2.87 -8.55
N LEU A 136 -5.19 -1.56 -8.51
CA LEU A 136 -6.15 -0.56 -8.97
C LEU A 136 -6.35 -0.64 -10.50
N ARG A 137 -5.28 -0.84 -11.26
CA ARG A 137 -5.33 -1.05 -12.71
C ARG A 137 -6.07 -2.34 -13.08
N ALA A 138 -5.83 -3.42 -12.35
CA ALA A 138 -6.56 -4.68 -12.55
C ALA A 138 -8.06 -4.51 -12.31
N THR A 139 -8.45 -3.71 -11.31
CA THR A 139 -9.85 -3.34 -11.06
C THR A 139 -10.45 -2.58 -12.25
N TYR A 140 -9.74 -1.57 -12.76
CA TYR A 140 -10.15 -0.83 -13.97
C TYR A 140 -10.37 -1.76 -15.17
N ASN A 141 -9.41 -2.67 -15.44
CA ASN A 141 -9.52 -3.63 -16.54
C ASN A 141 -10.69 -4.60 -16.35
N ARG A 142 -10.93 -5.06 -15.11
CA ARG A 142 -12.01 -6.00 -14.78
C ARG A 142 -13.39 -5.40 -15.04
N VAL A 143 -13.56 -4.10 -14.79
CA VAL A 143 -14.81 -3.38 -15.07
C VAL A 143 -15.16 -3.40 -16.57
N GLY A 144 -14.16 -3.46 -17.46
CA GLY A 144 -14.38 -3.63 -18.90
C GLY A 144 -14.80 -5.04 -19.35
N SER A 145 -14.80 -6.03 -18.44
CA SER A 145 -15.23 -7.40 -18.74
C SER A 145 -16.74 -7.60 -18.51
N SER A 146 -17.28 -8.77 -18.88
CA SER A 146 -18.68 -9.12 -18.59
C SER A 146 -19.04 -9.06 -17.10
N ILE A 147 -18.05 -9.23 -16.20
CA ILE A 147 -18.24 -9.12 -14.75
C ILE A 147 -18.58 -7.69 -14.32
N GLY A 148 -18.12 -6.68 -15.07
CA GLY A 148 -18.36 -5.27 -14.74
C GLY A 148 -19.83 -4.86 -14.85
N ASN A 149 -20.64 -5.57 -15.65
CA ASN A 149 -22.08 -5.36 -15.80
C ASN A 149 -22.49 -3.88 -15.97
N GLY A 150 -21.78 -3.14 -16.83
CA GLY A 150 -22.05 -1.72 -17.09
C GLY A 150 -21.59 -0.74 -16.00
N THR A 151 -20.90 -1.24 -14.97
CA THR A 151 -20.20 -0.39 -13.98
C THR A 151 -19.18 0.49 -14.71
N LEU A 152 -19.06 1.74 -14.29
CA LEU A 152 -18.05 2.65 -14.81
C LEU A 152 -16.92 2.80 -13.79
N PHE A 153 -15.69 2.99 -14.27
CA PHE A 153 -14.52 3.23 -13.44
C PHE A 153 -13.62 4.30 -14.09
N PRO A 154 -12.96 5.18 -13.32
CA PRO A 154 -12.02 6.13 -13.91
C PRO A 154 -10.86 5.42 -14.60
N PHE A 155 -10.29 6.04 -15.63
CA PHE A 155 -9.05 5.54 -16.21
C PHE A 155 -7.94 5.56 -15.13
N ILE A 156 -7.23 4.45 -15.04
CA ILE A 156 -6.08 4.26 -14.17
C ILE A 156 -4.87 4.08 -15.09
N PRO A 157 -3.69 4.68 -14.86
CA PRO A 157 -2.51 4.50 -15.71
C PRO A 157 -1.71 3.23 -15.37
N SER A 158 -0.64 2.95 -16.15
CA SER A 158 0.15 1.71 -16.06
C SER A 158 1.01 1.71 -14.79
N ALA A 159 1.52 0.55 -14.38
CA ALA A 159 2.43 0.47 -13.24
C ALA A 159 3.68 1.35 -13.45
N GLU A 160 4.19 1.36 -14.68
CA GLU A 160 5.30 2.21 -15.11
C GLU A 160 4.95 3.69 -14.94
N THR A 161 3.77 4.13 -15.39
CA THR A 161 3.34 5.53 -15.21
C THR A 161 3.14 5.87 -13.73
N PHE A 162 2.61 4.96 -12.91
CA PHE A 162 2.47 5.18 -11.47
C PHE A 162 3.81 5.53 -10.82
N ILE A 163 4.87 4.80 -11.19
CA ILE A 163 6.21 5.02 -10.68
C ILE A 163 6.84 6.27 -11.31
N ASN A 164 6.84 6.36 -12.64
CA ASN A 164 7.50 7.43 -13.40
C ASN A 164 6.90 8.82 -13.14
N GLU A 165 5.59 8.91 -12.86
CA GLU A 165 4.90 10.16 -12.51
C GLU A 165 4.71 10.33 -10.98
N ARG A 166 5.35 9.46 -10.18
CA ARG A 166 5.35 9.46 -8.71
C ARG A 166 3.94 9.42 -8.10
N LEU A 167 2.99 8.75 -8.75
CA LEU A 167 1.61 8.56 -8.26
C LEU A 167 1.55 7.57 -7.09
N ASN A 168 2.56 6.73 -6.93
CA ASN A 168 2.72 5.83 -5.79
C ASN A 168 3.51 6.43 -4.61
N GLN A 169 3.86 7.72 -4.67
CA GLN A 169 4.55 8.43 -3.58
C GLN A 169 3.72 9.56 -2.97
N ARG A 170 2.47 9.73 -3.41
CA ARG A 170 1.56 10.75 -2.88
C ARG A 170 0.11 10.30 -3.03
N PRO A 171 -0.82 10.82 -2.21
CA PRO A 171 -2.22 10.65 -2.49
C PRO A 171 -2.55 11.16 -3.89
N THR A 172 -3.35 10.41 -4.64
CA THR A 172 -3.68 10.76 -6.04
C THR A 172 -5.17 10.58 -6.26
N LEU A 173 -5.79 11.53 -6.96
CA LEU A 173 -7.20 11.48 -7.33
C LEU A 173 -7.34 11.06 -8.79
N PHE A 174 -8.19 10.07 -9.04
CA PHE A 174 -8.52 9.61 -10.39
C PHE A 174 -9.99 9.91 -10.74
N GLY A 175 -10.21 10.34 -11.98
CA GLY A 175 -11.53 10.68 -12.49
C GLY A 175 -12.07 12.01 -11.96
N CYS A 176 -11.23 12.99 -11.65
CA CYS A 176 -11.69 14.22 -11.02
C CYS A 176 -12.80 14.94 -11.78
N ASN A 177 -12.64 15.14 -13.09
CA ASN A 177 -13.66 15.75 -13.92
C ASN A 177 -14.72 14.72 -14.33
N ALA A 178 -15.95 14.89 -13.84
CA ALA A 178 -17.08 14.03 -14.17
C ALA A 178 -17.59 14.22 -15.62
N ASP A 179 -17.33 15.38 -16.24
CA ASP A 179 -17.76 15.68 -17.61
C ASP A 179 -16.85 15.04 -18.66
N ASN A 180 -15.68 14.54 -18.27
CA ASN A 180 -14.78 13.81 -19.15
C ASN A 180 -15.29 12.38 -19.47
N PHE A 181 -16.34 11.91 -18.81
CA PHE A 181 -16.91 10.59 -19.04
C PHE A 181 -18.02 10.67 -20.09
N THR A 182 -17.94 9.82 -21.12
CA THR A 182 -19.04 9.64 -22.08
C THR A 182 -20.09 8.73 -21.45
N LEU A 183 -21.27 9.29 -21.15
CA LEU A 183 -22.35 8.60 -20.45
C LEU A 183 -23.54 8.35 -21.38
N SER A 184 -24.12 7.15 -21.30
CA SER A 184 -25.42 6.86 -21.89
C SER A 184 -26.54 7.50 -21.06
N LYS A 185 -27.72 7.63 -21.67
CA LYS A 185 -28.96 7.99 -20.96
C LYS A 185 -29.14 6.97 -19.81
N ASP A 186 -29.26 7.47 -18.58
CA ASP A 186 -29.36 6.70 -17.32
C ASP A 186 -28.03 6.27 -16.65
N GLN A 187 -26.87 6.63 -17.22
CA GLN A 187 -25.58 6.43 -16.53
C GLN A 187 -25.18 7.65 -15.69
N SER A 188 -24.62 7.40 -14.51
CA SER A 188 -23.93 8.39 -13.70
C SER A 188 -22.41 8.27 -13.89
N PRO A 189 -21.65 9.37 -13.79
CA PRO A 189 -20.19 9.30 -13.86
C PRO A 189 -19.67 8.40 -12.73
N PRO A 190 -18.54 7.70 -12.96
CA PRO A 190 -17.94 6.87 -11.94
C PRO A 190 -17.53 7.72 -10.72
N PRO A 191 -17.39 7.11 -9.54
CA PRO A 191 -16.90 7.81 -8.36
C PRO A 191 -15.50 8.38 -8.62
N LEU A 192 -15.19 9.48 -7.94
CA LEU A 192 -13.81 9.94 -7.82
C LEU A 192 -13.07 8.94 -6.91
N ILE A 193 -11.92 8.45 -7.37
CA ILE A 193 -11.10 7.51 -6.60
C ILE A 193 -10.03 8.31 -5.88
N PHE A 194 -10.01 8.22 -4.55
CA PHE A 194 -8.98 8.81 -3.71
C PHE A 194 -7.97 7.72 -3.32
N TYR A 195 -6.86 7.65 -4.04
CA TYR A 195 -5.83 6.62 -3.87
C TYR A 195 -4.76 7.06 -2.87
N PHE A 196 -4.48 6.21 -1.88
CA PHE A 196 -3.47 6.36 -0.84
C PHE A 196 -2.47 5.20 -0.93
N PRO A 197 -1.30 5.41 -1.57
CA PRO A 197 -0.26 4.39 -1.60
C PRO A 197 0.50 4.33 -0.27
N ASN A 198 0.91 3.12 0.12
CA ASN A 198 2.02 2.93 1.05
C ASN A 198 3.28 3.50 0.42
N ALA A 199 3.90 4.47 1.09
CA ALA A 199 5.11 5.14 0.66
C ALA A 199 5.95 5.50 1.90
N PRO A 200 7.27 5.65 1.78
CA PRO A 200 8.12 5.96 2.93
C PRO A 200 8.02 7.45 3.27
N TYR A 201 7.12 7.81 4.19
CA TYR A 201 7.08 9.16 4.75
C TYR A 201 8.19 9.38 5.77
N THR A 202 8.32 8.45 6.72
CA THR A 202 9.28 8.50 7.82
C THR A 202 9.96 7.15 8.11
N THR A 203 9.43 6.04 7.58
CA THR A 203 10.08 4.72 7.68
C THR A 203 9.76 3.86 6.46
N HIS A 204 10.60 2.86 6.18
CA HIS A 204 10.35 1.86 5.14
C HIS A 204 9.34 0.83 5.67
N SER A 205 8.08 0.99 5.27
CA SER A 205 6.96 0.11 5.64
C SER A 205 6.67 -0.99 4.61
N ASN A 206 7.51 -1.16 3.59
CA ASN A 206 7.44 -2.22 2.57
C ASN A 206 7.94 -3.58 3.09
N VAL A 207 7.42 -3.98 4.25
CA VAL A 207 7.75 -5.26 4.89
C VAL A 207 7.21 -6.44 4.09
N SER A 208 7.85 -7.60 4.24
CA SER A 208 7.42 -8.83 3.56
C SER A 208 6.00 -9.23 3.96
N THR A 209 5.19 -9.67 2.99
CA THR A 209 3.86 -10.24 3.25
C THR A 209 3.93 -11.50 4.15
N PHE A 210 5.08 -12.17 4.21
CA PHE A 210 5.30 -13.34 5.06
C PHE A 210 5.83 -13.01 6.46
N GLU A 211 6.07 -11.74 6.76
CA GLU A 211 6.50 -11.31 8.09
C GLU A 211 5.32 -11.32 9.07
N MET A 212 5.37 -12.25 10.02
CA MET A 212 4.28 -12.51 10.98
C MET A 212 4.54 -11.88 12.35
N SER A 213 5.74 -11.34 12.59
CA SER A 213 6.12 -10.76 13.88
C SER A 213 6.89 -9.46 13.70
N TYR A 214 6.51 -8.45 14.49
CA TYR A 214 7.19 -7.16 14.49
C TYR A 214 7.60 -6.81 15.91
N SER A 215 8.74 -6.15 16.06
CA SER A 215 9.02 -5.46 17.32
C SER A 215 7.96 -4.37 17.54
N ILE A 216 7.72 -4.01 18.81
CA ILE A 216 6.78 -2.92 19.15
C ILE A 216 7.17 -1.62 18.43
N GLN A 217 8.47 -1.30 18.41
CA GLN A 217 8.98 -0.11 17.74
C GLN A 217 8.68 -0.13 16.23
N GLN A 218 9.02 -1.22 15.55
CA GLN A 218 8.78 -1.32 14.10
C GLN A 218 7.30 -1.23 13.75
N ARG A 219 6.41 -1.84 14.55
CA ARG A 219 4.96 -1.69 14.40
C ARG A 219 4.55 -0.23 14.52
N ASP A 220 5.03 0.46 15.55
CA ASP A 220 4.67 1.85 15.84
C ASP A 220 5.18 2.79 14.73
N ASP A 221 6.40 2.58 14.24
CA ASP A 221 6.97 3.32 13.11
C ASP A 221 6.13 3.14 11.83
N ILE A 222 5.70 1.92 11.51
CA ILE A 222 4.85 1.63 10.33
C ILE A 222 3.48 2.30 10.46
N ILE A 223 2.89 2.29 11.66
CA ILE A 223 1.61 2.97 11.95
C ILE A 223 1.78 4.48 11.81
N GLU A 224 2.86 5.05 12.35
CA GLU A 224 3.17 6.48 12.23
C GLU A 224 3.41 6.89 10.78
N ASN A 225 4.12 6.08 10.00
CA ASN A 225 4.32 6.30 8.57
C ASN A 225 2.99 6.35 7.81
N SER A 226 2.07 5.43 8.13
CA SER A 226 0.72 5.39 7.56
C SER A 226 -0.10 6.63 7.95
N LEU A 227 0.01 7.07 9.21
CA LEU A 227 -0.61 8.31 9.69
C LEU A 227 -0.06 9.53 8.95
N ASN A 228 1.26 9.60 8.74
CA ASN A 228 1.92 10.64 7.97
C ASN A 228 1.41 10.66 6.52
N GLY A 229 1.21 9.51 5.90
CA GLY A 229 0.60 9.44 4.57
C GLY A 229 -0.84 9.96 4.51
N ALA A 230 -1.68 9.53 5.45
CA ALA A 230 -3.08 9.94 5.52
C ALA A 230 -3.28 11.43 5.88
N THR A 231 -2.34 12.00 6.63
CA THR A 231 -2.43 13.39 7.13
C THR A 231 -1.50 14.37 6.41
N GLN A 232 -0.74 13.91 5.42
CA GLN A 232 0.33 14.68 4.77
C GLN A 232 1.32 15.26 5.80
N GLY A 233 1.76 14.41 6.73
CA GLY A 233 2.66 14.76 7.83
C GLY A 233 2.03 15.77 8.79
N ASN A 234 0.81 15.50 9.25
CA ASN A 234 0.02 16.45 10.04
C ASN A 234 -0.06 17.85 9.38
N SER A 235 -0.35 17.87 8.07
CA SER A 235 -0.39 19.08 7.23
C SER A 235 0.94 19.85 7.10
N THR A 236 2.08 19.22 7.41
CA THR A 236 3.41 19.82 7.23
C THR A 236 3.81 19.84 5.75
N ILE A 237 3.47 18.78 4.99
CA ILE A 237 3.74 18.70 3.55
C ILE A 237 2.77 19.63 2.79
N ASP A 238 1.50 19.60 3.18
CA ASP A 238 0.45 20.43 2.59
C ASP A 238 -0.46 21.00 3.67
N LYS A 239 -0.36 22.31 3.90
CA LYS A 239 -1.16 23.03 4.90
C LYS A 239 -2.66 23.05 4.59
N GLU A 240 -3.02 22.88 3.32
CA GLU A 240 -4.42 22.85 2.86
C GLU A 240 -4.95 21.42 2.77
N TRP A 241 -4.20 20.42 3.21
CA TRP A 241 -4.57 19.01 3.07
C TRP A 241 -6.00 18.69 3.59
N PRO A 242 -6.46 19.18 4.75
CA PRO A 242 -7.83 18.95 5.20
C PRO A 242 -8.90 19.52 4.26
N VAL A 243 -8.62 20.65 3.61
CA VAL A 243 -9.48 21.24 2.57
C VAL A 243 -9.53 20.30 1.36
N CYS A 244 -8.38 19.81 0.89
CA CYS A 244 -8.33 18.93 -0.26
C CYS A 244 -9.04 17.58 -0.04
N VAL A 245 -8.95 17.03 1.17
CA VAL A 245 -9.73 15.85 1.57
C VAL A 245 -11.23 16.16 1.52
N ALA A 246 -11.68 17.29 2.07
CA ALA A 246 -13.09 17.71 2.00
C ALA A 246 -13.56 17.91 0.56
N CYS A 247 -12.74 18.50 -0.30
CA CYS A 247 -13.03 18.70 -1.71
C CYS A 247 -13.15 17.38 -2.48
N ALA A 248 -12.25 16.42 -2.23
CA ALA A 248 -12.36 15.08 -2.79
C ALA A 248 -13.67 14.40 -2.36
N ILE A 249 -14.04 14.53 -1.08
CA ILE A 249 -15.28 14.00 -0.51
C ILE A 249 -16.53 14.63 -1.16
N MET A 250 -16.48 15.90 -1.53
CA MET A 250 -17.66 16.63 -2.00
C MET A 250 -17.78 16.70 -3.52
N SER A 251 -16.71 16.39 -4.26
CA SER A 251 -16.61 16.48 -5.72
C SER A 251 -17.86 15.97 -6.44
N ARG A 252 -18.24 14.71 -6.22
CA ARG A 252 -19.40 14.09 -6.88
C ARG A 252 -20.74 14.61 -6.39
N SER A 253 -20.78 15.13 -5.17
CA SER A 253 -21.99 15.73 -4.62
C SER A 253 -22.33 17.01 -5.38
N TRP A 254 -21.35 17.91 -5.56
CA TRP A 254 -21.55 19.18 -6.27
C TRP A 254 -21.95 18.96 -7.73
N TRP A 255 -21.29 18.02 -8.42
CA TRP A 255 -21.66 17.69 -9.79
C TRP A 255 -23.10 17.19 -9.90
N LYS A 256 -23.53 16.29 -9.01
CA LYS A 256 -24.92 15.79 -8.97
C LYS A 256 -25.94 16.88 -8.66
N ALA A 257 -25.57 17.84 -7.82
CA ALA A 257 -26.43 18.97 -7.46
C ALA A 257 -26.42 20.09 -8.53
N ASN A 258 -25.58 19.99 -9.56
CA ASN A 258 -25.29 21.09 -10.50
C ASN A 258 -24.85 22.38 -9.79
N ASP A 259 -24.09 22.22 -8.70
CA ASP A 259 -23.54 23.32 -7.90
C ASP A 259 -22.13 23.69 -8.37
N LYS A 260 -21.76 24.97 -8.23
CA LYS A 260 -20.40 25.42 -8.50
C LYS A 260 -19.44 24.81 -7.48
N VAL A 261 -18.37 24.17 -7.96
CA VAL A 261 -17.24 23.73 -7.14
C VAL A 261 -16.52 24.95 -6.54
N PRO A 262 -16.26 25.00 -5.22
CA PRO A 262 -15.52 26.11 -4.60
C PRO A 262 -14.12 26.29 -5.18
N ASP A 263 -13.65 27.54 -5.30
CA ASP A 263 -12.36 27.82 -5.95
C ASP A 263 -11.18 27.17 -5.19
N ALA A 264 -11.26 27.08 -3.85
CA ALA A 264 -10.29 26.34 -3.03
C ALA A 264 -10.17 24.86 -3.41
N CYS A 265 -11.26 24.25 -3.89
CA CYS A 265 -11.25 22.86 -4.34
C CYS A 265 -10.63 22.69 -5.72
N ASN A 266 -10.73 23.68 -6.60
CA ASN A 266 -10.03 23.65 -7.89
C ASN A 266 -8.51 23.62 -7.68
N THR A 267 -7.99 24.43 -6.75
CA THR A 267 -6.57 24.39 -6.35
C THR A 267 -6.13 23.01 -5.84
N CYS A 268 -6.99 22.33 -5.08
CA CYS A 268 -6.71 20.97 -4.62
C CYS A 268 -6.72 19.96 -5.76
N PHE A 269 -7.66 20.08 -6.69
CA PHE A 269 -7.73 19.20 -7.85
C PHE A 269 -6.54 19.40 -8.79
N ASP A 270 -6.06 20.63 -8.98
CA ASP A 270 -4.85 20.89 -9.77
C ASP A 270 -3.61 20.19 -9.22
N ARG A 271 -3.55 19.97 -7.90
CA ARG A 271 -2.41 19.33 -7.21
C ARG A 271 -2.51 17.80 -7.17
N TYR A 272 -3.69 17.28 -6.85
CA TYR A 272 -3.85 15.85 -6.54
C TYR A 272 -4.51 15.05 -7.66
N CYS A 273 -5.18 15.69 -8.62
CA CYS A 273 -5.74 14.97 -9.75
C CYS A 273 -4.63 14.55 -10.71
N TRP A 274 -4.65 13.26 -11.06
CA TRP A 274 -3.83 12.82 -12.16
C TRP A 274 -4.28 13.51 -13.45
N ASN A 275 -3.34 14.14 -14.14
CA ASN A 275 -3.58 15.03 -15.28
C ASN A 275 -3.67 14.29 -16.64
N GLY A 276 -3.62 12.95 -16.64
CA GLY A 276 -3.66 12.14 -17.85
C GLY A 276 -2.29 11.87 -18.48
N LYS A 277 -1.20 12.49 -18.00
CA LYS A 277 0.15 12.21 -18.50
C LYS A 277 0.53 10.77 -18.21
N SER A 278 0.95 10.06 -19.25
CA SER A 278 1.41 8.67 -19.17
C SER A 278 2.87 8.59 -19.58
N ASN A 279 3.65 7.85 -18.80
CA ASN A 279 5.03 7.52 -19.08
C ASN A 279 5.24 6.02 -18.84
N ASP A 280 5.13 5.26 -19.92
CA ASP A 280 5.20 3.79 -19.90
C ASP A 280 6.63 3.25 -20.11
N THR A 281 7.67 4.08 -19.93
CA THR A 281 9.05 3.59 -19.99
C THR A 281 9.31 2.57 -18.89
N SER A 282 10.01 1.49 -19.24
CA SER A 282 10.37 0.43 -18.29
C SER A 282 11.05 1.02 -17.05
N VAL A 283 10.56 0.64 -15.89
CA VAL A 283 11.15 1.01 -14.60
C VAL A 283 12.28 0.03 -14.29
N GLY A 284 13.44 0.56 -13.91
CA GLY A 284 14.57 -0.24 -13.41
C GLY A 284 14.42 -0.53 -11.92
N ASP A 285 15.50 -0.36 -11.16
CA ASP A 285 15.43 -0.43 -9.70
C ASP A 285 14.60 0.74 -9.15
N TYR A 286 13.63 0.42 -8.29
CA TYR A 286 12.75 1.40 -7.65
C TYR A 286 12.87 1.26 -6.13
N GLU A 287 13.49 2.26 -5.51
CA GLU A 287 13.50 2.45 -4.06
C GLU A 287 13.24 3.94 -3.78
N PRO A 288 12.08 4.32 -3.21
CA PRO A 288 11.74 5.71 -2.93
C PRO A 288 12.47 6.24 -1.68
N ASN A 289 12.87 7.51 -1.72
CA ASN A 289 13.40 8.24 -0.57
C ASN A 289 12.29 8.65 0.41
N PHE A 290 12.67 8.96 1.66
CA PHE A 290 11.73 9.51 2.64
C PHE A 290 11.11 10.84 2.19
N ILE A 291 9.78 10.93 2.27
CA ILE A 291 9.01 12.12 1.88
C ILE A 291 9.15 13.23 2.91
N ILE A 292 9.12 12.91 4.21
CA ILE A 292 9.34 13.87 5.29
C ILE A 292 10.81 13.78 5.68
N LYS A 293 11.58 14.81 5.35
CA LYS A 293 13.01 14.87 5.72
C LYS A 293 13.16 14.97 7.25
N GLY A 294 13.62 13.89 7.88
CA GLY A 294 13.99 13.83 9.29
C GLY A 294 15.42 13.29 9.47
N SER A 295 16.38 14.20 9.71
CA SER A 295 17.70 14.01 10.36
C SER A 295 18.62 12.81 10.05
N SER A 296 18.50 12.11 8.93
CA SER A 296 19.61 11.27 8.44
C SER A 296 19.41 10.88 6.98
N ASP A 297 19.52 11.82 6.05
CA ASP A 297 20.13 11.50 4.76
C ASP A 297 20.55 12.78 4.04
N GLN A 298 21.85 12.80 3.72
CA GLN A 298 22.43 13.72 2.76
C GLN A 298 21.74 13.53 1.40
N GLU A 299 21.63 14.63 0.67
CA GLU A 299 21.10 14.69 -0.68
C GLU A 299 21.71 13.61 -1.58
N ALA A 300 20.97 12.53 -1.84
CA ALA A 300 21.20 11.70 -3.01
C ALA A 300 20.49 12.38 -4.19
N GLU A 301 21.28 13.11 -4.98
CA GLU A 301 20.84 13.73 -6.22
C GLU A 301 20.21 12.69 -7.16
N ASP A 302 19.10 13.13 -7.77
CA ASP A 302 18.36 12.49 -8.84
C ASP A 302 19.28 11.89 -9.91
N ASN A 303 19.06 10.63 -10.29
CA ASN A 303 19.50 10.14 -11.60
C ASN A 303 18.47 9.21 -12.20
N ALA A 304 17.59 9.80 -13.02
CA ALA A 304 17.08 9.11 -14.20
C ALA A 304 18.27 8.69 -15.06
N ALA A 305 18.34 7.40 -15.39
CA ALA A 305 19.24 6.78 -16.35
C ALA A 305 20.76 7.07 -16.19
N SER A 306 21.46 6.21 -15.43
CA SER A 306 22.84 5.87 -15.80
C SER A 306 23.09 4.36 -15.56
N THR A 307 23.56 3.70 -16.60
CA THR A 307 23.98 2.29 -16.60
C THR A 307 25.11 2.08 -15.60
N ARG A 308 24.82 1.47 -14.43
CA ARG A 308 25.86 1.07 -13.47
C ARG A 308 26.33 -0.35 -13.78
N LEU A 309 27.55 -0.48 -14.31
CA LEU A 309 28.34 -1.70 -14.21
C LEU A 309 28.80 -1.83 -12.75
N GLY A 310 28.24 -2.80 -12.00
CA GLY A 310 28.66 -3.07 -10.62
C GLY A 310 30.04 -3.76 -10.56
N PRO A 311 30.86 -3.50 -9.54
CA PRO A 311 32.11 -4.24 -9.37
C PRO A 311 31.83 -5.64 -8.80
N SER A 312 32.40 -6.63 -9.48
CA SER A 312 32.44 -8.03 -9.06
C SER A 312 33.26 -8.17 -7.76
N PHE A 313 32.70 -8.85 -6.76
CA PHE A 313 33.38 -9.26 -5.54
C PHE A 313 34.33 -10.44 -5.83
N TYR A 314 35.48 -10.17 -6.44
CA TYR A 314 36.68 -11.01 -6.37
C TYR A 314 37.90 -10.09 -6.48
N GLU A 315 38.95 -10.41 -5.72
CA GLU A 315 40.25 -9.72 -5.62
C GLU A 315 40.41 -8.64 -4.54
N ILE A 316 40.69 -9.06 -3.29
CA ILE A 316 41.82 -8.49 -2.54
C ILE A 316 42.54 -9.62 -1.80
N SER A 317 43.62 -10.12 -2.39
CA SER A 317 44.69 -10.77 -1.64
C SER A 317 46.04 -10.38 -2.26
N ALA A 318 46.98 -10.04 -1.37
CA ALA A 318 48.39 -9.70 -1.58
C ALA A 318 48.78 -8.21 -1.53
N LEU A 319 49.88 -7.98 -0.80
CA LEU A 319 50.69 -6.77 -0.59
C LEU A 319 50.23 -5.88 0.59
N ALA A 320 51.00 -5.62 1.65
CA ALA A 320 52.38 -5.98 1.94
C ALA A 320 52.63 -5.91 3.46
N VAL A 321 53.24 -6.96 4.00
CA VAL A 321 54.01 -6.96 5.24
C VAL A 321 55.25 -6.10 4.98
N ALA A 322 55.23 -4.83 5.39
CA ALA A 322 56.43 -3.99 5.49
C ALA A 322 56.14 -2.64 6.18
N MET A 323 55.76 -2.63 7.46
CA MET A 323 55.94 -1.46 8.35
C MET A 323 55.84 -1.88 9.81
N PHE A 324 56.83 -2.63 10.30
CA PHE A 324 57.05 -2.75 11.75
C PHE A 324 58.54 -3.02 12.01
N SER A 325 59.36 -2.01 11.72
CA SER A 325 60.75 -1.91 12.18
C SER A 325 61.19 -0.47 11.95
N ILE A 326 61.01 0.38 12.96
CA ILE A 326 61.79 1.58 13.33
C ILE A 326 60.93 2.25 14.42
N LEU A 327 61.30 2.02 15.69
CA LEU A 327 61.12 2.89 16.85
C LEU A 327 61.44 2.09 18.12
N LEU A 328 62.72 1.77 18.30
CA LEU A 328 63.34 1.52 19.61
C LEU A 328 64.84 1.85 19.46
N TRP A 329 65.12 3.15 19.41
CA TRP A 329 66.23 3.82 20.10
C TRP A 329 65.63 5.10 20.69
#